data_AF-A0A2G2YX28-F1
#
_entry.id   AF-A0A2G2YX28-F1
#
_cell.length_a   1.000
_cell.length_b   1.000
_cell.length_c   1.000
_cell.angle_alpha   90.00
_cell.angle_beta   90.00
_cell.angle_gamma   90.00
#
_symmetry.space_group_name_H-M   'P 1'
#
loop_
_entity.id
_entity.type
_entity.pdbx_description
1 polymer ?
#
loop_
_entity_poly.entity_id
_entity_poly.type
_entity_poly.pdbx_seq_one_letter_code
_entity_poly.pdbx_strand_id
1 'polypeptide(L)'
;MLFEELRFHHLNLDSFKTRHIQHCILKMPISDVLSDLTIEVGSASFALHKFPLVSRSGRIRKLLLEAKDTKVSRINLTGLPGGSDAFELAAKFYYGVKVEITISNMALLRCAARLMEMIEDISEKNLETRTEVFLKDAVFPNISNSISVLHRCETLLPVSEEVNLVS
;
A
#
# COMPACT_ATOMS: atom_id res chain seq x y z
N MET A 1 18.05 9.22 -21.94
CA MET A 1 16.64 9.03 -21.53
C MET A 1 16.15 7.78 -22.22
N LEU A 2 16.33 6.62 -21.59
CA LEU A 2 15.97 5.33 -22.18
C LEU A 2 14.46 5.11 -22.04
N PHE A 3 13.71 5.68 -22.97
CA PHE A 3 12.39 5.21 -23.37
C PHE A 3 12.56 4.81 -24.83
N GLU A 4 12.87 3.55 -25.10
CA GLU A 4 12.57 2.86 -26.37
C GLU A 4 12.69 1.34 -26.18
N GLU A 5 11.74 0.64 -26.80
CA GLU A 5 11.70 -0.79 -27.12
C GLU A 5 11.50 -1.84 -26.03
N LEU A 6 10.24 -2.22 -25.76
CA LEU A 6 9.87 -3.61 -25.47
C LEU A 6 8.44 -3.90 -26.02
N ARG A 7 8.36 -4.65 -27.13
CA ARG A 7 7.11 -5.21 -27.72
C ARG A 7 6.74 -6.53 -27.02
N PHE A 8 5.90 -6.60 -25.96
CA PHE A 8 5.52 -7.92 -25.39
C PHE A 8 4.11 -7.97 -24.77
N HIS A 9 3.54 -9.19 -24.76
CA HIS A 9 2.11 -9.57 -24.68
C HIS A 9 1.41 -9.55 -23.29
N HIS A 10 0.07 -9.41 -23.36
CA HIS A 10 -1.04 -9.22 -22.38
C HIS A 10 -1.00 -9.72 -20.91
N LEU A 11 -1.62 -8.92 -20.02
CA LEU A 11 -1.90 -9.16 -18.58
C LEU A 11 -2.98 -10.22 -18.28
N ASN A 12 -2.88 -10.86 -17.10
CA ASN A 12 -3.96 -11.67 -16.49
C ASN A 12 -4.70 -10.88 -15.40
N LEU A 13 -5.95 -10.51 -15.71
CA LEU A 13 -6.76 -9.56 -14.96
C LEU A 13 -7.61 -10.21 -13.84
N ASP A 14 -7.65 -11.54 -13.77
CA ASP A 14 -8.52 -12.29 -12.84
C ASP A 14 -7.97 -12.38 -11.40
N SER A 15 -6.76 -11.85 -11.16
CA SER A 15 -6.09 -11.88 -9.86
C SER A 15 -6.56 -10.80 -8.87
N PHE A 16 -7.35 -9.82 -9.32
CA PHE A 16 -7.81 -8.70 -8.50
C PHE A 16 -9.28 -8.89 -8.11
N LYS A 17 -9.54 -9.14 -6.81
CA LYS A 17 -10.91 -9.37 -6.30
C LYS A 17 -11.87 -8.19 -6.49
N THR A 18 -11.38 -6.99 -6.78
CA THR A 18 -12.20 -5.78 -6.97
C THR A 18 -12.04 -5.20 -8.39
N ARG A 19 -13.14 -5.13 -9.15
CA ARG A 19 -13.24 -4.57 -10.52
C ARG A 19 -12.56 -3.20 -10.68
N HIS A 20 -12.48 -2.42 -9.59
CA HIS A 20 -11.87 -1.09 -9.60
C HIS A 20 -10.34 -1.11 -9.75
N ILE A 21 -9.63 -2.06 -9.13
CA ILE A 21 -8.18 -2.17 -9.31
C ILE A 21 -7.85 -2.62 -10.72
N GLN A 22 -8.59 -3.62 -11.20
CA GLN A 22 -8.47 -4.14 -12.56
C GLN A 22 -8.59 -3.00 -13.59
N HIS A 23 -9.59 -2.12 -13.44
CA HIS A 23 -9.80 -0.94 -14.30
C HIS A 23 -8.69 0.12 -14.20
N CYS A 24 -8.12 0.35 -13.01
CA CYS A 24 -7.02 1.29 -12.84
C CYS A 24 -5.71 0.77 -13.44
N ILE A 25 -5.43 -0.52 -13.26
CA ILE A 25 -4.24 -1.16 -13.82
C ILE A 25 -4.35 -1.17 -15.35
N LEU A 26 -5.50 -1.54 -15.93
CA LEU A 26 -5.80 -1.49 -17.38
C LEU A 26 -5.55 -0.14 -18.07
N LYS A 27 -5.49 0.96 -17.31
CA LYS A 27 -5.21 2.30 -17.84
C LYS A 27 -3.73 2.67 -17.81
N MET A 28 -2.87 1.83 -17.23
CA MET A 28 -1.44 2.10 -17.14
C MET A 28 -0.68 1.55 -18.34
N PRO A 29 0.46 2.16 -18.74
CA PRO A 29 1.31 1.63 -19.82
C PRO A 29 1.84 0.22 -19.56
N ILE A 30 1.89 -0.20 -18.30
CA ILE A 30 2.34 -1.54 -17.86
C ILE A 30 1.20 -2.56 -17.78
N SER A 31 -0.02 -2.19 -18.19
CA SER A 31 -1.20 -3.04 -18.12
C SER A 31 -1.23 -4.20 -19.12
N ASP A 32 -0.20 -4.32 -19.93
CA ASP A 32 -0.03 -5.44 -20.86
C ASP A 32 1.17 -6.33 -20.47
N VAL A 33 1.80 -6.11 -19.30
CA VAL A 33 2.99 -6.85 -18.83
C VAL A 33 2.60 -7.87 -17.77
N LEU A 34 3.13 -9.10 -17.81
CA LEU A 34 2.88 -10.10 -16.76
C LEU A 34 3.33 -9.63 -15.37
N SER A 35 2.51 -9.91 -14.35
CA SER A 35 2.89 -9.71 -12.95
C SER A 35 4.13 -10.55 -12.61
N ASP A 36 5.12 -9.92 -11.97
CA ASP A 36 6.39 -10.55 -11.58
C ASP A 36 6.50 -10.77 -10.06
N LEU A 37 5.46 -10.41 -9.29
CA LEU A 37 5.40 -10.55 -7.84
C LEU A 37 3.99 -10.86 -7.36
N THR A 38 3.87 -11.79 -6.41
CA THR A 38 2.64 -12.08 -5.68
C THR A 38 2.80 -11.64 -4.23
N ILE A 39 1.89 -10.81 -3.73
CA ILE A 39 1.83 -10.45 -2.31
C ILE A 39 0.66 -11.18 -1.67
N GLU A 40 0.91 -11.86 -0.57
CA GLU A 40 -0.12 -12.49 0.26
C GLU A 40 -0.35 -11.69 1.53
N VAL A 41 -1.62 -11.44 1.85
CA VAL A 41 -2.05 -10.79 3.08
C VAL A 41 -3.24 -11.56 3.64
N GLY A 42 -3.01 -12.36 4.68
CA GLY A 42 -4.02 -13.28 5.20
C GLY A 42 -4.47 -14.28 4.13
N SER A 43 -5.77 -14.29 3.80
CA SER A 43 -6.34 -15.15 2.75
C SER A 43 -6.42 -14.48 1.37
N ALA A 44 -5.94 -13.24 1.24
CA ALA A 44 -5.89 -12.53 -0.03
C ALA A 44 -4.52 -12.66 -0.70
N SER A 45 -4.53 -12.71 -2.02
CA SER A 45 -3.33 -12.78 -2.87
C SER A 45 -3.46 -11.71 -3.95
N PHE A 46 -2.39 -10.97 -4.19
CA PHE A 46 -2.33 -9.86 -5.14
C PHE A 46 -1.19 -10.11 -6.13
N ALA A 47 -1.51 -10.32 -7.40
CA ALA A 47 -0.50 -10.41 -8.45
C ALA A 47 -0.14 -8.98 -8.92
N LEU A 48 1.08 -8.55 -8.67
CA LEU A 48 1.55 -7.18 -8.81
C LEU A 48 2.90 -7.13 -9.54
N HIS A 49 3.41 -5.91 -9.70
CA HIS A 49 4.67 -5.63 -10.36
C HIS A 49 5.69 -5.12 -9.34
N LYS A 50 6.91 -5.65 -9.34
CA LYS A 50 7.97 -5.27 -8.39
C LYS A 50 8.24 -3.77 -8.43
N PHE A 51 8.35 -3.19 -9.62
CA PHE A 51 8.78 -1.80 -9.80
C PHE A 51 7.88 -0.76 -9.09
N PRO A 52 6.55 -0.71 -9.31
CA PRO A 52 5.67 0.18 -8.55
C PRO A 52 5.81 0.04 -7.03
N LEU A 53 5.96 -1.18 -6.51
CA LEU A 53 6.05 -1.43 -5.08
C LEU A 53 7.39 -0.96 -4.49
N VAL A 54 8.53 -1.33 -5.09
CA VAL A 54 9.87 -0.95 -4.57
C VAL A 54 10.15 0.55 -4.67
N SER A 55 9.45 1.24 -5.59
CA SER A 55 9.56 2.70 -5.74
C SER A 55 8.90 3.47 -4.58
N ARG A 56 8.01 2.83 -3.82
CA ARG A 56 7.20 3.50 -2.78
C ARG A 56 7.20 2.83 -1.41
N SER A 57 7.63 1.58 -1.29
CA SER A 57 7.73 0.84 -0.02
C SER A 57 9.19 0.44 0.26
N GLY A 58 9.74 0.97 1.36
CA GLY A 58 11.04 0.55 1.88
C GLY A 58 11.07 -0.93 2.27
N ARG A 59 9.98 -1.41 2.89
CA ARG A 59 9.88 -2.81 3.33
C ARG A 59 9.89 -3.79 2.17
N ILE A 60 9.11 -3.54 1.12
CA ILE A 60 9.12 -4.43 -0.06
C ILE A 60 10.50 -4.39 -0.75
N ARG A 61 11.10 -3.19 -0.87
CA ARG A 61 12.47 -3.05 -1.41
C ARG A 61 13.46 -3.90 -0.62
N LYS A 62 13.42 -3.83 0.71
CA LYS A 62 14.29 -4.61 1.60
C LYS A 62 14.06 -6.12 1.47
N LEU A 63 12.80 -6.57 1.53
CA LEU A 63 12.46 -7.99 1.40
C LEU A 63 12.93 -8.60 0.07
N LEU A 64 12.82 -7.85 -1.03
CA LEU A 64 13.30 -8.31 -2.33
C LEU A 64 14.83 -8.32 -2.44
N LEU A 65 15.54 -7.42 -1.76
CA LEU A 65 17.00 -7.41 -1.71
C LEU A 65 17.57 -8.54 -0.84
N GLU A 66 16.98 -8.76 0.34
CA GLU A 66 17.43 -9.77 1.31
C GLU A 66 17.28 -11.19 0.78
N ALA A 67 16.32 -11.43 -0.10
CA ALA A 67 16.10 -12.74 -0.64
C ALA A 67 17.23 -13.24 -1.58
N LYS A 68 18.18 -12.38 -1.98
CA LYS A 68 19.38 -12.68 -2.81
C LYS A 68 19.13 -13.42 -4.13
N ASP A 69 17.87 -13.70 -4.46
CA ASP A 69 17.45 -14.43 -5.65
C ASP A 69 16.50 -13.55 -6.45
N THR A 70 16.87 -13.27 -7.70
CA THR A 70 16.04 -12.50 -8.64
C THR A 70 14.71 -13.20 -8.94
N LYS A 71 14.58 -14.46 -8.54
CA LYS A 71 13.39 -15.30 -8.70
C LYS A 71 12.32 -15.14 -7.62
N VAL A 72 12.51 -14.31 -6.59
CA VAL A 72 11.40 -14.08 -5.63
C VAL A 72 10.21 -13.50 -6.36
N SER A 73 9.17 -14.33 -6.43
CA SER A 73 7.89 -14.03 -7.07
C SER A 73 6.76 -14.05 -6.05
N ARG A 74 7.04 -14.26 -4.76
CA ARG A 74 6.03 -14.34 -3.69
C ARG A 74 6.55 -13.80 -2.37
N ILE A 75 5.77 -12.90 -1.74
CA ILE A 75 6.04 -12.33 -0.41
C ILE A 75 4.77 -12.48 0.42
N ASN A 76 4.93 -12.97 1.65
CA ASN A 76 3.85 -13.03 2.63
C ASN A 76 3.99 -11.89 3.65
N LEU A 77 2.99 -11.04 3.75
CA LEU A 77 2.89 -9.95 4.72
C LEU A 77 1.99 -10.38 5.88
N THR A 78 2.55 -11.22 6.75
CA THR A 78 1.87 -11.61 7.99
C THR A 78 1.75 -10.41 8.94
N GLY A 79 0.58 -10.25 9.55
CA GLY A 79 0.35 -9.24 10.58
C GLY A 79 0.23 -7.79 10.08
N LEU A 80 -0.05 -7.55 8.79
CA LEU A 80 -0.34 -6.20 8.31
C LEU A 80 -1.62 -5.64 8.98
N PRO A 81 -1.55 -4.48 9.69
CA PRO A 81 -2.71 -3.85 10.29
C PRO A 81 -3.75 -3.48 9.24
N GLY A 82 -5.02 -3.78 9.52
CA GLY A 82 -6.11 -3.62 8.56
C GLY A 82 -6.10 -4.64 7.40
N GLY A 83 -5.18 -5.61 7.41
CA GLY A 83 -5.17 -6.77 6.53
C GLY A 83 -5.18 -6.43 5.04
N SER A 84 -5.90 -7.25 4.27
CA SER A 84 -5.99 -7.11 2.81
C SER A 84 -6.57 -5.78 2.37
N ASP A 85 -7.46 -5.18 3.16
CA ASP A 85 -8.16 -3.95 2.80
C ASP A 85 -7.21 -2.75 2.87
N ALA A 86 -6.35 -2.72 3.88
CA ALA A 86 -5.27 -1.74 3.98
C ALA A 86 -4.26 -1.91 2.84
N PHE A 87 -3.88 -3.15 2.55
CA PHE A 87 -2.97 -3.43 1.43
C PHE A 87 -3.58 -3.06 0.08
N GLU A 88 -4.88 -3.24 -0.11
CA GLU A 88 -5.57 -2.85 -1.34
C GLU A 88 -5.40 -1.34 -1.62
N LEU A 89 -5.57 -0.51 -0.59
CA LEU A 89 -5.38 0.93 -0.70
C LEU A 89 -3.90 1.30 -0.91
N ALA A 90 -2.98 0.63 -0.21
CA ALA A 90 -1.54 0.80 -0.43
C ALA A 90 -1.14 0.41 -1.86
N ALA A 91 -1.71 -0.68 -2.40
CA ALA A 91 -1.49 -1.11 -3.77
C ALA A 91 -1.95 -0.05 -4.77
N LYS A 92 -3.15 0.50 -4.61
CA LYS A 92 -3.61 1.65 -5.42
C LYS A 92 -2.59 2.79 -5.38
N PHE A 93 -2.06 3.11 -4.19
CA PHE A 93 -1.04 4.15 -4.03
C PHE A 93 0.27 3.82 -4.76
N TYR A 94 0.76 2.57 -4.71
CA TYR A 94 1.96 2.12 -5.43
C TYR A 94 1.88 2.42 -6.92
N TYR A 95 0.71 2.21 -7.51
CA TYR A 95 0.41 2.46 -8.93
C TYR A 95 0.07 3.93 -9.23
N GLY A 96 0.18 4.83 -8.26
CA GLY A 96 -0.12 6.25 -8.46
C GLY A 96 -1.61 6.56 -8.58
N VAL A 97 -2.49 5.62 -8.26
CA VAL A 97 -3.93 5.89 -8.16
C VAL A 97 -4.16 6.79 -6.96
N LYS A 98 -5.01 7.81 -7.13
CA LYS A 98 -5.38 8.71 -6.04
C LYS A 98 -6.12 7.91 -4.96
N VAL A 99 -5.48 7.80 -3.79
CA VAL A 99 -6.09 7.25 -2.58
C VAL A 99 -6.60 8.41 -1.74
N GLU A 100 -7.90 8.39 -1.44
CA GLU A 100 -8.54 9.36 -0.56
C GLU A 100 -8.39 8.89 0.90
N ILE A 101 -7.81 9.76 1.73
CA ILE A 101 -7.72 9.55 3.18
C ILE A 101 -8.98 10.13 3.81
N THR A 102 -9.66 9.33 4.62
CA THR A 102 -10.91 9.65 5.29
C THR A 102 -10.83 9.32 6.77
N ILE A 103 -11.79 9.80 7.56
CA ILE A 103 -11.90 9.44 8.99
C ILE A 103 -11.97 7.91 9.19
N SER A 104 -12.64 7.19 8.29
CA SER A 104 -12.85 5.74 8.42
C SER A 104 -11.64 4.90 8.06
N ASN A 105 -10.73 5.40 7.22
CA ASN A 105 -9.58 4.64 6.73
C ASN A 105 -8.22 5.23 7.15
N MET A 106 -8.16 6.40 7.79
CA MET A 106 -6.87 7.00 8.11
C MET A 106 -6.05 6.14 9.08
N ALA A 107 -6.67 5.60 10.14
CA ALA A 107 -5.95 4.82 11.15
C ALA A 107 -5.28 3.58 10.54
N LEU A 108 -6.03 2.80 9.72
CA LEU A 108 -5.46 1.62 9.06
C LEU A 108 -4.38 2.02 8.04
N LEU A 109 -4.56 3.12 7.29
CA LEU A 109 -3.56 3.60 6.34
C LEU A 109 -2.28 4.05 7.06
N ARG A 110 -2.39 4.73 8.20
CA ARG A 110 -1.24 5.18 9.01
C ARG A 110 -0.43 3.99 9.51
N CYS A 111 -1.10 2.98 10.06
CA CYS A 111 -0.45 1.75 10.55
C CYS A 111 0.19 0.95 9.40
N ALA A 112 -0.54 0.74 8.31
CA ALA A 112 -0.02 0.03 7.14
C ALA A 112 1.14 0.78 6.47
N ALA A 113 1.04 2.10 6.31
CA ALA A 113 2.09 2.92 5.72
C ALA A 113 3.38 2.89 6.55
N ARG A 114 3.28 2.95 7.89
CA ARG A 114 4.44 2.78 8.77
C ARG A 114 5.06 1.40 8.57
N LEU A 115 4.25 0.35 8.68
CA LEU A 115 4.75 -1.02 8.62
C LEU A 115 5.39 -1.36 7.27
N MET A 116 4.87 -0.77 6.18
CA MET A 116 5.39 -0.91 4.82
C MET A 116 6.52 0.06 4.48
N GLU A 117 6.95 0.88 5.44
CA GLU A 117 7.99 1.90 5.30
C GLU A 117 7.72 2.81 4.08
N MET A 118 6.48 3.30 3.98
CA MET A 118 6.03 4.23 2.93
C MET A 118 6.36 5.67 3.35
N ILE A 119 7.66 5.95 3.47
CA ILE A 119 8.22 7.20 4.02
C ILE A 119 8.73 8.15 2.92
N GLU A 120 8.99 9.42 3.27
CA GLU A 120 9.46 10.43 2.30
C GLU A 120 10.84 10.17 1.71
N ASP A 121 11.73 9.53 2.46
CA ASP A 121 13.06 9.10 1.97
C ASP A 121 12.97 8.11 0.79
N ILE A 122 11.83 7.43 0.65
CA ILE A 122 11.57 6.49 -0.43
C ILE A 122 10.91 7.18 -1.64
N SER A 123 9.95 8.07 -1.40
CA SER A 123 9.20 8.79 -2.44
C SER A 123 8.58 10.07 -1.86
N GLU A 124 8.64 11.18 -2.59
CA GLU A 124 8.04 12.45 -2.14
C GLU A 124 6.52 12.30 -1.91
N LYS A 125 6.00 12.94 -0.86
CA LYS A 125 4.58 12.89 -0.48
C LYS A 125 4.07 11.45 -0.37
N ASN A 126 4.86 10.58 0.27
CA ASN A 126 4.47 9.19 0.49
C ASN A 126 3.28 9.06 1.45
N LEU A 127 2.71 7.87 1.55
CA LEU A 127 1.44 7.67 2.25
C LEU A 127 1.54 7.97 3.76
N GLU A 128 2.68 7.69 4.40
CA GLU A 128 2.87 8.00 5.82
C GLU A 128 2.68 9.50 6.08
N THR A 129 3.44 10.36 5.39
CA THR A 129 3.34 11.82 5.57
C THR A 129 1.93 12.34 5.25
N ARG A 130 1.25 11.77 4.23
CA ARG A 130 -0.13 12.18 3.93
C ARG A 130 -1.09 11.87 5.07
N THR A 131 -0.94 10.71 5.72
CA THR A 131 -1.77 10.35 6.88
C THR A 131 -1.45 11.23 8.09
N GLU A 132 -0.21 11.64 8.29
CA GLU A 132 0.17 12.57 9.36
C GLU A 132 -0.38 13.98 9.15
N VAL A 133 -0.34 14.48 7.92
CA VAL A 133 -0.96 15.77 7.56
C VAL A 133 -2.48 15.70 7.79
N PHE A 134 -3.14 14.64 7.32
CA PHE A 134 -4.57 14.47 7.53
C PHE A 134 -4.95 14.39 9.02
N LEU A 135 -4.12 13.71 9.84
CA LEU A 135 -4.31 13.65 11.28
C LEU A 135 -4.28 15.06 11.91
N LYS A 136 -3.30 15.89 11.54
CA LYS A 136 -3.16 17.27 12.04
C LYS A 136 -4.28 18.19 11.57
N ASP A 137 -4.69 18.07 10.32
CA ASP A 137 -5.58 19.04 9.69
C ASP A 137 -7.07 18.69 9.86
N ALA A 138 -7.42 17.40 9.87
CA ALA A 138 -8.82 16.95 9.86
C ALA A 138 -9.25 16.23 11.15
N VAL A 139 -8.32 15.60 11.87
CA VAL A 139 -8.65 14.77 13.05
C VAL A 139 -8.48 15.56 14.34
N PHE A 140 -7.29 16.08 14.63
CA PHE A 140 -7.02 16.80 15.89
C PHE A 140 -7.92 18.03 16.12
N PRO A 141 -8.27 18.84 15.11
CA PRO A 141 -9.12 20.00 15.33
C PRO A 141 -10.59 19.64 15.61
N ASN A 142 -10.99 18.38 15.43
CA ASN A 142 -12.39 17.95 15.56
C ASN A 142 -12.52 16.74 16.49
N ILE A 143 -13.15 16.97 17.65
CA ILE A 143 -13.29 15.92 18.69
C ILE A 143 -14.11 14.72 18.22
N SER A 144 -15.15 14.93 17.39
CA SER A 144 -15.96 13.83 16.84
C SER A 144 -15.13 12.95 15.89
N ASN A 145 -14.26 13.57 15.08
CA ASN A 145 -13.34 12.85 14.22
C ASN A 145 -12.29 12.10 15.04
N SER A 146 -11.76 12.73 16.08
CA SER A 146 -10.80 12.12 17.00
C SER A 146 -11.38 10.87 17.66
N ILE A 147 -12.58 10.95 18.25
CA ILE A 147 -13.29 9.80 18.84
C ILE A 147 -13.49 8.69 17.80
N SER A 148 -13.91 9.05 16.58
CA SER A 148 -14.13 8.08 15.50
C SER A 148 -12.85 7.34 15.14
N VAL A 149 -11.72 8.05 15.04
CA VAL A 149 -10.40 7.47 14.76
C VAL A 149 -9.92 6.58 15.91
N LEU A 150 -10.09 7.03 17.16
CA LEU A 150 -9.69 6.26 18.35
C LEU A 150 -10.40 4.89 18.39
N HIS A 151 -11.72 4.86 18.14
CA HIS A 151 -12.47 3.60 18.04
C HIS A 151 -12.01 2.68 16.91
N ARG A 152 -11.35 3.20 15.87
CA ARG A 152 -10.75 2.35 14.83
C ARG A 152 -9.41 1.77 15.27
N CYS A 153 -8.65 2.50 16.10
CA CYS A 153 -7.35 2.08 16.60
C CYS A 153 -7.44 0.83 17.48
N GLU A 154 -8.56 0.61 18.19
CA GLU A 154 -8.80 -0.60 18.99
C GLU A 154 -8.55 -1.91 18.20
N THR A 155 -8.92 -1.92 16.91
CA THR A 155 -8.73 -3.09 16.02
C THR A 155 -7.33 -3.19 15.40
N LEU A 156 -6.46 -2.22 15.66
CA LEU A 156 -5.13 -2.06 15.06
C LEU A 156 -3.99 -2.16 16.08
N LEU A 157 -4.32 -2.47 17.34
CA LEU A 157 -3.33 -2.72 18.38
C LEU A 157 -2.48 -3.97 18.07
N PRO A 158 -1.19 -3.97 18.44
CA PRO A 158 -0.46 -2.90 19.14
C PRO A 158 0.05 -1.80 18.20
N VAL A 159 -0.06 -1.96 16.87
CA VAL A 159 0.60 -1.07 15.91
C VAL A 159 0.11 0.37 16.01
N SER A 160 -1.16 0.60 16.36
CA SER A 160 -1.67 1.95 16.58
C SER A 160 -0.99 2.70 17.73
N GLU A 161 -0.45 2.00 18.73
CA GLU A 161 0.38 2.60 19.79
C GLU A 161 1.77 2.94 19.24
N GLU A 162 2.38 2.02 18.49
CA GLU A 162 3.70 2.22 17.87
C GLU A 162 3.73 3.41 16.90
N VAL A 163 2.60 3.72 16.25
CA VAL A 163 2.46 4.89 15.38
C VAL A 163 1.92 6.15 16.08
N ASN A 164 1.80 6.12 17.42
CA ASN A 164 1.31 7.24 18.25
C ASN A 164 -0.10 7.73 17.86
N LEU A 165 -0.99 6.81 17.43
CA LEU A 165 -2.41 7.14 17.28
C LEU A 165 -3.16 7.03 18.61
N VAL A 166 -2.69 6.15 19.51
CA VAL A 166 -3.22 5.90 20.86
C VAL A 166 -2.05 5.67 21.83
N SER A 167 -2.31 5.81 23.13
CA SER A 167 -1.31 5.71 24.22
C SER A 167 -1.82 4.87 25.38
#